data_AF-A0A3M1Y4L8-F1
#
_entry.id   AF-A0A3M1Y4L8-F1
#
_cell.length_a   1.000
_cell.length_b   1.000
_cell.length_c   1.000
_cell.angle_alpha   90.00
_cell.angle_beta   90.00
_cell.angle_gamma   90.00
#
_symmetry.space_group_name_H-M   'P 1'
#
loop_
_entity.id
_entity.type
_entity.pdbx_description
1 polymer ?
#
loop_
_entity_poly.entity_id
_entity_poly.type
_entity_poly.pdbx_seq_one_letter_code
_entity_poly.pdbx_strand_id
1 'polypeptide(L)' 'SAVISRNMLERNPHFISFCPYQIMVYTLPDNEERVYLSYRRLIWNSNKDRDVLEAVEKLLHDLVQDVVDEYGEYR' A
#
# COMPACT_ATOMS: atom_id res chain seq x y z
N SER A 1 7.19 6.22 6.63
CA SER A 1 7.43 7.65 6.32
C SER A 1 6.36 8.52 6.99
N ALA A 2 6.68 9.20 8.11
CA ALA A 2 5.74 10.12 8.75
C ALA A 2 5.45 11.37 7.89
N VAL A 3 6.42 11.75 7.04
CA VAL A 3 6.31 12.90 6.12
C VAL A 3 5.26 12.64 5.04
N ILE A 4 5.27 11.46 4.40
CA ILE A 4 4.30 11.13 3.35
C ILE A 4 2.87 11.14 3.91
N SER A 5 2.65 10.52 5.07
CA SER A 5 1.33 10.55 5.74
C SER A 5 0.89 11.96 6.11
N ARG A 6 1.81 12.80 6.63
CA ARG A 6 1.48 14.18 6.99
C ARG A 6 1.14 15.03 5.76
N ASN A 7 1.92 14.93 4.69
CA ASN A 7 1.68 15.67 3.44
C ASN A 7 0.30 15.33 2.85
N MET A 8 -0.10 14.05 2.88
CA MET A 8 -1.43 13.62 2.44
C MET A 8 -2.53 14.28 3.27
N LEU A 9 -2.42 14.27 4.61
CA LEU A 9 -3.41 14.85 5.51
C LEU A 9 -3.48 16.38 5.43
N GLU A 10 -2.32 17.05 5.28
CA GLU A 10 -2.24 18.51 5.09
C GLU A 10 -2.89 18.93 3.77
N ARG A 11 -2.82 18.07 2.73
CA ARG A 11 -3.47 18.35 1.45
C ARG A 11 -4.99 18.20 1.54
N ASN A 12 -5.46 17.12 2.15
CA ASN A 12 -6.89 16.91 2.38
C ASN A 12 -7.12 16.10 3.67
N PRO A 13 -7.75 16.70 4.70
CA PRO A 13 -7.97 16.00 5.97
C PRO A 13 -8.91 14.79 5.84
N HIS A 14 -9.76 14.73 4.80
CA HIS A 14 -10.60 13.55 4.55
C HIS A 14 -9.81 12.31 4.16
N PHE A 15 -8.56 12.47 3.71
CA PHE A 15 -7.67 11.34 3.43
C PHE A 15 -7.31 10.55 4.69
N ILE A 16 -7.68 11.02 5.89
CA ILE A 16 -7.63 10.20 7.11
C ILE A 16 -8.39 8.87 6.99
N SER A 17 -9.40 8.78 6.11
CA SER A 17 -10.13 7.53 5.84
C SER A 17 -9.25 6.43 5.23
N PHE A 18 -8.10 6.79 4.67
CA PHE A 18 -7.13 5.85 4.14
C PHE A 18 -6.14 5.35 5.20
N CYS A 19 -6.14 5.95 6.39
CA CYS A 19 -5.31 5.54 7.51
C CYS A 19 -6.07 4.62 8.49
N PRO A 20 -5.39 3.66 9.13
CA PRO A 20 -4.00 3.27 8.89
C PRO A 20 -3.83 2.58 7.53
N TYR A 21 -2.65 2.72 6.93
CA TYR A 21 -2.30 1.92 5.75
C TYR A 21 -2.10 0.47 6.15
N GLN A 22 -2.62 -0.46 5.35
CA GLN A 22 -2.66 -1.88 5.67
C GLN A 22 -1.91 -2.68 4.60
N ILE A 23 -1.01 -3.54 5.06
CA ILE A 23 -0.43 -4.65 4.30
C ILE A 23 -0.93 -5.93 4.99
N MET A 24 -1.55 -6.81 4.21
CA MET A 24 -2.08 -8.08 4.69
C MET A 24 -1.14 -9.20 4.26
N VAL A 25 -0.77 -10.05 5.21
CA VAL A 25 0.06 -11.24 4.99
C VAL A 25 -0.77 -12.45 5.37
N TYR A 26 -0.96 -13.39 4.45
CA TYR A 26 -1.81 -14.55 4.69
C TYR A 26 -1.46 -15.72 3.78
N THR A 27 -1.90 -16.90 4.17
CA THR A 27 -1.93 -18.10 3.32
C THR A 27 -3.39 -18.44 3.02
N LEU A 28 -3.63 -19.21 1.96
CA LEU A 28 -4.97 -19.72 1.67
C LEU A 28 -5.12 -21.13 2.24
N PRO A 29 -6.32 -21.54 2.70
CA PRO A 29 -6.53 -22.89 3.24
C PRO A 29 -6.10 -24.01 2.28
N ASP A 30 -6.33 -23.82 0.97
CA ASP A 30 -5.99 -24.81 -0.05
C ASP A 30 -4.52 -24.71 -0.53
N ASN A 31 -3.73 -23.76 0.00
CA ASN A 31 -2.34 -23.54 -0.40
C ASN A 31 -1.53 -22.87 0.73
N GLU A 32 -1.25 -23.65 1.77
CA GLU A 32 -0.57 -23.18 2.98
C GLU A 32 0.92 -22.85 2.74
N GLU A 33 1.56 -23.47 1.74
CA GLU A 33 2.96 -23.23 1.39
C GLU A 33 3.18 -21.90 0.65
N ARG A 34 2.09 -21.24 0.24
CA ARG A 34 2.13 -19.98 -0.47
C ARG A 34 1.69 -18.83 0.42
N VAL A 35 2.64 -17.95 0.74
CA VAL A 35 2.36 -16.64 1.35
C VAL A 35 1.89 -15.66 0.27
N TYR A 36 0.82 -14.95 0.58
CA TYR A 36 0.26 -13.85 -0.20
C TYR A 36 0.48 -12.53 0.55
N LEU A 37 0.82 -11.49 -0.22
CA LEU A 37 0.92 -10.12 0.24
C LEU A 37 -0.12 -9.29 -0.50
N SER A 38 -0.90 -8.49 0.22
CA SER A 38 -1.81 -7.54 -0.40
C SER A 38 -1.82 -6.20 0.33
N TYR A 39 -2.16 -5.15 -0.39
CA TYR A 39 -2.35 -3.81 0.17
C TYR A 39 -3.57 -3.16 -0.49
N ARG A 40 -4.19 -2.21 0.20
CA ARG A 40 -5.35 -1.48 -0.31
C ARG A 40 -4.90 -0.32 -1.20
N ARG A 41 -5.44 -0.24 -2.42
CA ARG A 41 -5.26 0.93 -3.29
C ARG A 41 -6.08 2.13 -2.82
N LEU A 42 -5.51 3.33 -2.98
CA LEU A 42 -6.11 4.59 -2.53
C LEU A 42 -6.94 5.21 -3.65
N ILE A 43 -8.17 4.74 -3.82
CA ILE A 43 -9.07 5.23 -4.87
C ILE A 43 -9.83 6.46 -4.35
N TRP A 44 -9.75 7.57 -5.08
CA TRP A 44 -10.49 8.79 -4.82
C TRP A 44 -11.19 9.26 -6.11
N ASN A 45 -12.46 9.65 -6.02
CA ASN A 45 -13.30 9.96 -7.19
C ASN A 45 -12.92 11.28 -7.92
N SER A 46 -11.82 11.91 -7.55
CA SER A 46 -11.34 13.18 -8.09
C SER A 46 -9.85 13.08 -8.40
N ASN A 47 -9.44 13.64 -9.54
CA ASN A 47 -8.03 13.77 -9.90
C ASN A 47 -7.29 14.87 -9.11
N LYS A 48 -8.00 15.66 -8.31
CA LYS A 48 -7.36 16.59 -7.36
C LYS A 48 -6.55 15.80 -6.33
N ASP A 49 -5.36 16.28 -6.03
CA ASP A 49 -4.48 15.73 -4.99
C ASP A 49 -3.96 14.32 -5.26
N ARG A 50 -4.00 13.91 -6.53
CA ARG A 50 -3.52 12.61 -6.98
C ARG A 50 -2.02 12.42 -6.71
N ASP A 51 -1.24 13.50 -6.71
CA ASP A 51 0.20 13.48 -6.44
C ASP A 51 0.53 12.94 -5.04
N VAL A 52 -0.22 13.34 -4.01
CA VAL A 52 0.01 12.86 -2.64
C VAL A 52 -0.53 11.44 -2.43
N LEU A 53 -1.58 11.03 -3.15
CA LEU A 53 -2.10 9.66 -3.12
C LEU A 53 -1.16 8.69 -3.83
N GLU A 54 -0.64 9.07 -5.00
CA GLU A 54 0.33 8.27 -5.76
C GLU A 54 1.64 8.08 -4.99
N ALA A 55 2.08 9.07 -4.20
CA ALA A 55 3.26 8.93 -3.35
C ALA A 55 3.08 7.85 -2.27
N VAL A 56 1.88 7.74 -1.68
CA VAL A 56 1.56 6.68 -0.71
C VAL A 56 1.42 5.34 -1.42
N GLU A 57 0.73 5.29 -2.56
CA GLU A 57 0.56 4.06 -3.34
C GLU A 57 1.90 3.51 -3.81
N LYS A 58 2.80 4.37 -4.28
CA LYS A 58 4.17 4.00 -4.64
C LYS A 58 4.92 3.42 -3.44
N LEU A 59 4.85 4.06 -2.27
CA LEU A 59 5.49 3.54 -1.06
C LEU A 59 5.00 2.12 -0.72
N LEU A 60 3.68 1.89 -0.74
CA LEU A 60 3.12 0.57 -0.44
C LEU A 60 3.48 -0.47 -1.51
N HIS A 61 3.47 -0.07 -2.78
CA HIS A 61 3.86 -0.93 -3.88
C HIS A 61 5.33 -1.32 -3.80
N ASP A 62 6.24 -0.36 -3.62
CA ASP A 62 7.68 -0.60 -3.50
C ASP A 62 7.96 -1.57 -2.35
N LEU A 63 7.35 -1.38 -1.18
CA LEU A 63 7.51 -2.30 -0.03
C LEU A 63 7.11 -3.74 -0.34
N VAL A 64 6.01 -3.92 -1.08
CA VAL A 64 5.57 -5.27 -1.46
C VAL A 64 6.44 -5.83 -2.58
N GLN A 65 6.85 -4.99 -3.53
CA GLN A 65 7.67 -5.40 -4.66
C GLN A 65 9.07 -5.82 -4.20
N ASP A 66 9.68 -5.11 -3.25
CA ASP A 66 10.97 -5.48 -2.66
C ASP A 66 10.95 -6.92 -2.12
N VAL A 67 9.87 -7.29 -1.41
CA VAL A 67 9.69 -8.65 -0.88
C VAL A 67 9.45 -9.66 -2.02
N VAL A 68 8.68 -9.29 -3.03
CA VAL A 68 8.44 -10.16 -4.19
C VAL A 68 9.72 -10.36 -4.99
N ASP A 69 10.59 -9.36 -5.12
CA ASP A 69 11.84 -9.47 -5.87
C ASP A 69 12.86 -10.31 -5.08
N GLU A 70 12.90 -10.18 -3.75
CA GLU A 70 13.80 -10.97 -2.88
C GLU A 70 13.40 -12.45 -2.81
N TYR A 71 12.10 -12.75 -2.71
CA TYR A 71 11.60 -14.11 -2.45
C TYR A 71 10.85 -14.76 -3.63
N GLY A 72 10.53 -14.01 -4.69
CA GLY A 72 9.80 -14.49 -5.86
C GLY A 72 10.61 -15.43 -6.75
N GLU A 73 11.94 -15.33 -6.71
CA GLU A 73 12.87 -16.24 -7.40
C GLU A 73 13.13 -17.55 -6.63
N TYR A 74 12.77 -17.63 -5.33
CA TYR A 74 13.00 -18.80 -4.47
C TYR A 74 11.87 -19.85 -4.52
N ARG A 75 11.14 -19.93 -5.64
CA ARG A 75 10.11 -20.93 -5.89
C ARG A 75 10.62 -22.11 -6.72
#